data_AF-A0A6P0JRZ4-F1
#
_entry.id   AF-A0A6P0JRZ4-F1
#
_cell.length_a   1.000
_cell.length_b   1.000
_cell.length_c   1.000
_cell.angle_alpha   90.00
_cell.angle_beta   90.00
_cell.angle_gamma   90.00
#
_symmetry.space_group_name_H-M   'P 1'
#
loop_
_entity.id
_entity.type
_entity.pdbx_description
1 polymer ?
#
loop_
_entity_poly.entity_id
_entity_poly.type
_entity_poly.pdbx_seq_one_letter_code
_entity_poly.pdbx_strand_id
1 'polypeptide(L)'
;MTNARSESVSQGEASATSQQERIVKLAQAGNPKVIAALLNHKLKAQAITAQVRWQNQVLRVALESSQVPDRNFSLDIIERGLKRLNIQGLDQVDVSAYVPHSETACWQEVIQLKSASLAIDLAAWLESGTSLSDAVIEVASPTGLTQRDHLTSTPSPTEPEQKYLCFQMGLENTAMLPVESIQEILRLQASQILSVPDMPETVLGIYNWRGEMLWLIDLNHLLGIEGLATAPLELLTAIVLEIDHQRLGIVVQQVEEIESHNPKQLQSPSGLFSPQLEPFIEGYLREARSIVLNPQAILTASTQQNARVF
;
A
#
# COMPACT_ATOMS: atom_id res chain seq x y z
N MET A 1 -16.99 11.44 -48.47
CA MET A 1 -17.76 10.74 -47.41
C MET A 1 -16.77 10.24 -46.37
N THR A 2 -16.42 11.03 -45.35
CA THR A 2 -15.57 10.60 -44.20
C THR A 2 -15.36 11.79 -43.26
N ASN A 3 -16.32 12.10 -42.38
CA ASN A 3 -16.04 12.75 -41.08
C ASN A 3 -17.30 12.87 -40.20
N ALA A 4 -17.91 11.74 -39.80
CA ALA A 4 -19.05 11.76 -38.88
C ALA A 4 -18.94 10.73 -37.74
N ARG A 5 -17.78 10.06 -37.60
CA ARG A 5 -17.59 8.94 -36.65
C ARG A 5 -16.67 9.27 -35.48
N SER A 6 -16.00 10.43 -35.50
CA SER A 6 -15.03 10.88 -34.48
C SER A 6 -15.62 11.84 -33.44
N GLU A 7 -16.72 12.55 -33.73
CA GLU A 7 -17.35 13.49 -32.77
C GLU A 7 -18.33 12.81 -31.80
N SER A 8 -18.80 11.59 -32.10
CA SER A 8 -19.71 10.85 -31.22
C SER A 8 -19.02 10.15 -30.04
N VAL A 9 -17.69 9.97 -30.11
CA VAL A 9 -16.90 9.28 -29.06
C VAL A 9 -16.51 10.27 -27.95
N SER A 10 -16.13 11.50 -28.29
CA SER A 10 -15.70 12.52 -27.34
C SER A 10 -16.83 13.06 -26.45
N GLN A 11 -18.08 13.11 -26.94
CA GLN A 11 -19.24 13.45 -26.10
C GLN A 11 -19.64 12.32 -25.14
N GLY A 12 -19.42 11.06 -25.51
CA GLY A 12 -19.67 9.90 -24.66
C GLY A 12 -18.66 9.78 -23.50
N GLU A 13 -17.38 10.00 -23.78
CA GLU A 13 -16.31 9.98 -22.78
C GLU A 13 -16.43 11.12 -21.77
N ALA A 14 -16.73 12.35 -22.22
CA ALA A 14 -16.97 13.48 -21.31
C ALA A 14 -18.20 13.27 -20.40
N SER A 15 -19.26 12.65 -20.92
CA SER A 15 -20.44 12.29 -20.13
C SER A 15 -20.15 11.16 -19.13
N ALA A 16 -19.33 10.18 -19.49
CA ALA A 16 -18.94 9.08 -18.60
C ALA A 16 -18.04 9.56 -17.45
N THR A 17 -17.03 10.39 -17.75
CA THR A 17 -16.13 10.96 -16.74
C THR A 17 -16.87 11.86 -15.76
N SER A 18 -17.81 12.69 -16.24
CA SER A 18 -18.64 13.53 -15.36
C SER A 18 -19.61 12.72 -14.48
N GLN A 19 -20.07 11.56 -14.94
CA GLN A 19 -20.88 10.64 -14.15
C GLN A 19 -20.05 9.89 -13.10
N GLN A 20 -18.83 9.46 -13.45
CA GLN A 20 -17.87 8.82 -12.56
C GLN A 20 -17.52 9.76 -11.38
N GLU A 21 -17.20 11.02 -11.68
CA GLU A 21 -16.88 12.03 -10.67
C GLU A 21 -18.05 12.30 -9.71
N ARG A 22 -19.28 12.32 -10.22
CA ARG A 22 -20.49 12.47 -9.40
C ARG A 22 -20.67 11.30 -8.44
N ILE A 23 -20.42 10.06 -8.89
CA ILE A 23 -20.48 8.86 -8.05
C ILE A 23 -19.46 8.93 -6.92
N VAL A 24 -18.21 9.31 -7.24
CA VAL A 24 -17.15 9.45 -6.24
C VAL A 24 -17.51 10.52 -5.20
N LYS A 25 -17.95 11.72 -5.63
CA LYS A 25 -18.35 12.79 -4.71
C LYS A 25 -19.50 12.38 -3.78
N LEU A 26 -20.49 11.64 -4.29
CA LEU A 26 -21.58 11.12 -3.46
C LEU A 26 -21.10 10.07 -2.45
N ALA A 27 -20.15 9.22 -2.84
CA ALA A 27 -19.55 8.24 -1.94
C ALA A 27 -18.70 8.90 -0.84
N GLN A 28 -17.87 9.88 -1.19
CA GLN A 28 -17.07 10.69 -0.27
C GLN A 28 -17.95 11.48 0.71
N ALA A 29 -19.13 11.92 0.27
CA ALA A 29 -20.14 12.55 1.13
C ALA A 29 -20.86 11.55 2.07
N GLY A 30 -20.49 10.27 2.07
CA GLY A 30 -21.07 9.26 2.94
C GLY A 30 -22.39 8.67 2.46
N ASN A 31 -22.75 8.78 1.16
CA ASN A 31 -24.02 8.25 0.68
C ASN A 31 -24.06 6.71 0.77
N PRO A 32 -24.94 6.12 1.61
CA PRO A 32 -24.91 4.68 1.88
C PRO A 32 -25.23 3.84 0.65
N LYS A 33 -26.11 4.29 -0.24
CA LYS A 33 -26.46 3.55 -1.46
C LYS A 33 -25.28 3.47 -2.43
N VAL A 34 -24.52 4.56 -2.54
CA VAL A 34 -23.36 4.63 -3.43
C VAL A 34 -22.20 3.80 -2.86
N ILE A 35 -21.95 3.89 -1.56
CA ILE A 35 -20.95 3.08 -0.87
C ILE A 35 -21.29 1.59 -1.04
N ALA A 36 -22.54 1.20 -0.81
CA ALA A 36 -22.99 -0.18 -1.03
C ALA A 36 -22.77 -0.63 -2.48
N ALA A 37 -23.07 0.22 -3.48
CA ALA A 37 -22.84 -0.12 -4.88
C ALA A 37 -21.35 -0.34 -5.20
N LEU A 38 -20.47 0.51 -4.66
CA LEU A 38 -19.02 0.38 -4.83
C LEU A 38 -18.47 -0.88 -4.16
N LEU A 39 -18.90 -1.17 -2.92
CA LEU A 39 -18.51 -2.40 -2.23
C LEU A 39 -19.02 -3.65 -2.95
N ASN A 40 -20.29 -3.64 -3.38
CA ASN A 40 -20.88 -4.74 -4.16
C ASN A 40 -20.15 -4.98 -5.48
N HIS A 41 -19.67 -3.92 -6.14
CA HIS A 41 -18.88 -4.06 -7.35
C HIS A 41 -17.59 -4.86 -7.09
N LYS A 42 -16.92 -4.62 -5.96
CA LYS A 42 -15.69 -5.33 -5.59
C LYS A 42 -15.92 -6.73 -4.99
N LEU A 43 -17.00 -6.90 -4.25
CA LEU A 43 -17.34 -8.16 -3.57
C LEU A 43 -18.07 -9.18 -4.47
N LYS A 44 -18.50 -8.77 -5.67
CA LYS A 44 -19.25 -9.61 -6.62
C LYS A 44 -18.54 -10.92 -6.96
N ALA A 45 -17.22 -10.92 -7.00
CA ALA A 45 -16.41 -12.11 -7.33
C ALA A 45 -16.63 -13.27 -6.33
N GLN A 46 -17.04 -12.97 -5.09
CA GLN A 46 -17.29 -13.96 -4.05
C GLN A 46 -18.80 -14.17 -3.76
N ALA A 47 -19.67 -13.67 -4.64
CA ALA A 47 -21.12 -13.73 -4.47
C ALA A 47 -21.61 -13.12 -3.12
N ILE A 48 -20.86 -12.15 -2.59
CA ILE A 48 -21.23 -11.41 -1.37
C ILE A 48 -22.01 -10.15 -1.77
N THR A 49 -23.11 -9.90 -1.07
CA THR A 49 -23.90 -8.68 -1.18
C THR A 49 -23.72 -7.83 0.07
N ALA A 50 -23.19 -6.63 -0.08
CA ALA A 50 -23.06 -5.61 0.94
C ALA A 50 -24.28 -4.66 0.95
N GLN A 51 -24.84 -4.45 2.14
CA GLN A 51 -25.81 -3.41 2.44
C GLN A 51 -25.17 -2.41 3.41
N VAL A 52 -25.33 -1.11 3.14
CA VAL A 52 -24.70 -0.06 3.94
C VAL A 52 -25.77 0.87 4.48
N ARG A 53 -25.67 1.24 5.75
CA ARG A 53 -26.57 2.20 6.40
C ARG A 53 -25.86 2.98 7.50
N TRP A 54 -26.33 4.20 7.75
CA TRP A 54 -25.95 4.95 8.93
C TRP A 54 -26.88 4.60 10.10
N GLN A 55 -26.31 4.32 11.26
CA GLN A 55 -27.07 4.10 12.49
C GLN A 55 -26.31 4.71 13.67
N ASN A 56 -26.94 5.64 14.40
CA ASN A 56 -26.33 6.33 15.54
C ASN A 56 -24.94 6.93 15.22
N GLN A 57 -24.80 7.59 14.07
CA GLN A 57 -23.53 8.16 13.58
C GLN A 57 -22.41 7.14 13.28
N VAL A 58 -22.70 5.84 13.32
CA VAL A 58 -21.79 4.77 12.90
C VAL A 58 -22.24 4.23 11.54
N LEU A 59 -21.31 4.10 10.61
CA LEU A 59 -21.57 3.41 9.35
C LEU A 59 -21.60 1.91 9.62
N ARG A 60 -22.68 1.24 9.21
CA ARG A 60 -22.85 -0.21 9.32
C ARG A 60 -22.87 -0.85 7.95
N VAL A 61 -22.03 -1.86 7.76
CA VAL A 61 -21.94 -2.68 6.55
C VAL A 61 -22.38 -4.09 6.90
N ALA A 62 -23.52 -4.52 6.36
CA ALA A 62 -24.01 -5.89 6.47
C ALA A 62 -23.66 -6.67 5.20
N LEU A 63 -23.00 -7.81 5.34
CA LEU A 63 -22.62 -8.70 4.25
C LEU A 63 -23.51 -9.94 4.26
N GLU A 64 -24.08 -10.28 3.12
CA GLU A 64 -24.92 -11.45 2.93
C GLU A 64 -24.35 -12.33 1.82
N SER A 65 -24.15 -13.62 2.09
CA SER A 65 -23.73 -14.59 1.08
C SER A 65 -24.25 -15.99 1.40
N SER A 66 -24.45 -16.83 0.37
CA SER A 66 -24.87 -18.22 0.51
C SER A 66 -23.88 -19.09 1.30
N GLN A 67 -22.61 -18.68 1.33
CA GLN A 67 -21.57 -19.28 2.17
C GLN A 67 -21.09 -18.24 3.17
N VAL A 68 -20.52 -18.68 4.30
CA VAL A 68 -19.95 -17.77 5.30
C VAL A 68 -18.92 -16.87 4.60
N PRO A 69 -19.13 -15.54 4.54
CA PRO A 69 -18.18 -14.64 3.89
C PRO A 69 -16.80 -14.77 4.55
N ASP A 70 -15.74 -14.83 3.74
CA ASP A 70 -14.38 -14.83 4.30
C ASP A 70 -14.14 -13.53 5.06
N ARG A 71 -13.86 -13.65 6.36
CA ARG A 71 -13.76 -12.52 7.27
C ARG A 71 -12.64 -11.58 6.86
N ASN A 72 -11.45 -12.09 6.52
CA ASN A 72 -10.29 -11.24 6.28
C ASN A 72 -10.42 -10.50 4.95
N PHE A 73 -10.78 -11.22 3.89
CA PHE A 73 -11.05 -10.65 2.57
C PHE A 73 -12.14 -9.58 2.62
N SER A 74 -13.23 -9.86 3.33
CA SER A 74 -14.36 -8.92 3.45
C SER A 74 -13.97 -7.63 4.17
N LEU A 75 -13.28 -7.75 5.32
CA LEU A 75 -12.86 -6.59 6.10
C LEU A 75 -11.82 -5.75 5.34
N ASP A 76 -10.93 -6.38 4.59
CA ASP A 76 -9.86 -5.73 3.82
C ASP A 76 -10.42 -4.91 2.63
N ILE A 77 -11.39 -5.45 1.89
CA ILE A 77 -12.09 -4.69 0.83
C ILE A 77 -12.85 -3.49 1.40
N ILE A 78 -13.54 -3.67 2.54
CA ILE A 78 -14.33 -2.61 3.17
C ILE A 78 -13.43 -1.51 3.73
N GLU A 79 -12.40 -1.88 4.49
CA GLU A 79 -11.48 -0.93 5.11
C GLU A 79 -10.79 -0.06 4.05
N ARG A 80 -10.15 -0.68 3.05
CA ARG A 80 -9.44 0.03 1.99
C ARG A 80 -10.39 0.89 1.15
N GLY A 81 -11.56 0.35 0.82
CA GLY A 81 -12.60 1.09 0.11
C GLY A 81 -13.02 2.36 0.86
N LEU A 82 -13.28 2.26 2.17
CA LEU A 82 -13.71 3.39 2.99
C LEU A 82 -12.58 4.39 3.29
N LYS A 83 -11.35 3.92 3.55
CA LYS A 83 -10.16 4.80 3.72
C LYS A 83 -9.92 5.64 2.46
N ARG A 84 -10.01 5.04 1.27
CA ARG A 84 -9.87 5.76 -0.01
C ARG A 84 -10.99 6.75 -0.31
N LEU A 85 -12.21 6.43 0.13
CA LEU A 85 -13.33 7.36 0.03
C LEU A 85 -13.18 8.57 0.97
N ASN A 86 -12.27 8.52 1.96
CA ASN A 86 -11.96 9.64 2.86
C ASN A 86 -13.23 10.36 3.35
N ILE A 87 -14.20 9.57 3.82
CA ILE A 87 -15.51 10.07 4.23
C ILE A 87 -15.33 10.91 5.48
N GLN A 88 -15.68 12.20 5.37
CA GLN A 88 -15.50 13.16 6.46
C GLN A 88 -16.28 12.73 7.72
N GLY A 89 -15.58 12.64 8.85
CA GLY A 89 -16.16 12.26 10.15
C GLY A 89 -16.44 10.77 10.34
N LEU A 90 -15.95 9.91 9.43
CA LEU A 90 -16.05 8.46 9.59
C LEU A 90 -14.79 7.92 10.27
N ASP A 91 -14.88 7.73 11.59
CA ASP A 91 -13.76 7.23 12.39
C ASP A 91 -13.71 5.70 12.48
N GLN A 92 -14.89 5.07 12.41
CA GLN A 92 -15.05 3.63 12.53
C GLN A 92 -16.24 3.12 11.72
N VAL A 93 -16.21 1.84 11.37
CA VAL A 93 -17.30 1.14 10.69
C VAL A 93 -17.58 -0.20 11.37
N ASP A 94 -18.85 -0.47 11.63
CA ASP A 94 -19.29 -1.80 12.09
C ASP A 94 -19.55 -2.67 10.86
N VAL A 95 -18.92 -3.85 10.81
CA VAL A 95 -19.15 -4.83 9.74
C VAL A 95 -19.73 -6.10 10.34
N SER A 96 -20.86 -6.56 9.82
CA SER A 96 -21.49 -7.83 10.20
C SER A 96 -21.76 -8.70 8.99
N ALA A 97 -21.58 -10.01 9.13
CA ALA A 97 -21.83 -10.98 8.06
C ALA A 97 -22.93 -11.96 8.42
N TYR A 98 -23.76 -12.31 7.44
CA TYR A 98 -24.91 -13.20 7.58
C TYR A 98 -24.92 -14.24 6.45
N VAL A 99 -25.40 -15.43 6.78
CA VAL A 99 -25.85 -16.42 5.80
C VAL A 99 -27.38 -16.31 5.69
N PRO A 100 -27.97 -16.51 4.50
CA PRO A 100 -29.41 -16.46 4.31
C PRO A 100 -30.19 -17.24 5.37
N HIS A 101 -31.26 -16.64 5.89
CA HIS A 101 -32.14 -17.21 6.92
C HIS A 101 -31.51 -17.32 8.32
N SER A 102 -30.35 -16.70 8.57
CA SER A 102 -29.77 -16.55 9.90
C SER A 102 -30.14 -15.20 10.52
N GLU A 103 -30.71 -15.22 11.73
CA GLU A 103 -30.95 -14.00 12.52
C GLU A 103 -29.69 -13.53 13.28
N THR A 104 -28.67 -14.40 13.39
CA THR A 104 -27.40 -14.10 14.03
C THR A 104 -26.31 -13.87 12.99
N ALA A 105 -25.45 -12.88 13.26
CA ALA A 105 -24.29 -12.63 12.43
C ALA A 105 -23.29 -13.78 12.62
N CYS A 106 -22.77 -14.32 11.52
CA CYS A 106 -21.74 -15.35 11.51
C CYS A 106 -20.43 -14.81 12.10
N TRP A 107 -20.17 -13.52 11.88
CA TRP A 107 -19.13 -12.75 12.54
C TRP A 107 -19.48 -11.27 12.51
N GLN A 108 -18.91 -10.51 13.44
CA GLN A 108 -19.04 -9.06 13.52
C GLN A 108 -17.70 -8.46 13.96
N GLU A 109 -17.31 -7.35 13.32
CA GLU A 109 -16.06 -6.64 13.60
C GLU A 109 -16.30 -5.13 13.59
N VAL A 110 -15.48 -4.38 14.34
CA VAL A 110 -15.40 -2.92 14.25
C VAL A 110 -14.03 -2.56 13.65
N ILE A 111 -14.03 -1.85 12.54
CA ILE A 111 -12.81 -1.38 11.88
C ILE A 111 -12.60 0.09 12.25
N GLN A 112 -11.42 0.42 12.74
CA GLN A 112 -10.98 1.81 12.95
C GLN A 112 -10.38 2.34 11.65
N LEU A 113 -10.88 3.47 11.15
CA LEU A 113 -10.47 4.07 9.88
C LEU A 113 -9.48 5.24 10.05
N LYS A 114 -9.37 5.80 11.26
CA LYS A 114 -8.29 6.73 11.60
C LYS A 114 -6.96 5.97 11.68
N SER A 115 -6.03 6.26 10.77
CA SER A 115 -4.62 5.96 10.99
C SER A 115 -4.18 6.64 12.29
N ALA A 116 -3.43 5.94 13.13
CA ALA A 116 -2.74 6.56 14.25
C ALA A 116 -1.74 7.57 13.67
N SER A 117 -2.11 8.85 13.65
CA SER A 117 -1.26 9.90 13.13
C SER A 117 -0.01 10.04 13.99
N LEU A 118 1.15 9.64 13.46
CA LEU A 118 2.43 10.21 13.85
C LEU A 118 3.04 10.88 12.62
N ALA A 119 2.49 12.06 12.31
CA ALA A 119 3.25 13.10 11.66
C ALA A 119 4.43 13.47 12.56
N ILE A 120 5.57 12.80 12.36
CA ILE A 120 6.88 13.31 12.75
C ILE A 120 7.74 13.36 11.49
N ASP A 121 7.49 14.42 10.75
CA ASP A 121 8.43 15.24 9.98
C ASP A 121 9.85 14.64 9.80
N LEU A 122 9.98 13.71 8.86
CA LEU A 122 11.27 13.13 8.44
C LEU A 122 12.23 14.20 7.90
N ALA A 123 11.69 15.31 7.37
CA ALA A 123 12.46 16.48 6.96
C ALA A 123 13.09 17.22 8.16
N ALA A 124 12.37 17.34 9.29
CA ALA A 124 12.92 17.95 10.51
C ALA A 124 14.01 17.10 11.19
N TRP A 125 13.97 15.78 11.00
CA TRP A 125 14.98 14.85 11.54
C TRP A 125 16.28 14.84 10.71
N LEU A 126 16.20 15.05 9.40
CA LEU A 126 17.38 15.11 8.52
C LEU A 126 18.09 16.47 8.55
N GLU A 127 17.41 17.53 9.00
CA GLU A 127 17.99 18.88 9.12
C GLU A 127 18.76 19.13 10.43
N SER A 128 18.56 18.32 11.48
CA SER A 128 19.38 18.35 12.68
C SER A 128 20.69 17.59 12.46
N GLY A 129 21.63 18.23 11.78
CA GLY A 129 22.95 17.67 11.52
C GLY A 129 23.70 17.31 12.81
N THR A 130 24.08 16.05 12.95
CA THR A 130 25.28 15.62 13.68
C THR A 130 25.92 14.45 12.94
N SER A 131 27.21 14.61 12.66
CA SER A 131 28.09 13.65 11.98
C SER A 131 28.09 12.29 12.67
N LEU A 132 27.94 11.20 11.89
CA LEU A 132 28.08 9.81 12.34
C LEU A 132 29.54 9.41 12.50
N SER A 133 30.27 10.12 13.35
CA SER A 133 31.60 9.78 13.80
C SER A 133 31.65 10.05 15.29
N ASP A 134 31.94 9.00 16.06
CA ASP A 134 32.05 8.95 17.53
C ASP A 134 30.77 8.62 18.31
N ALA A 135 30.49 7.32 18.43
CA ALA A 135 29.88 6.78 19.63
C ALA A 135 30.51 5.42 19.96
N VAL A 136 31.72 5.49 20.52
CA VAL A 136 32.39 4.42 21.24
C VAL A 136 31.63 4.14 22.54
N ILE A 137 31.42 2.86 22.84
CA ILE A 137 30.86 2.34 24.09
C ILE A 137 31.85 2.59 25.23
N GLU A 138 31.41 3.15 26.36
CA GLU A 138 32.11 2.94 27.63
C GLU A 138 31.15 2.87 28.83
N VAL A 139 31.32 1.80 29.61
CA VAL A 139 30.60 1.44 30.84
C VAL A 139 31.49 1.77 32.04
N ALA A 140 31.00 2.57 33.00
CA ALA A 140 31.45 2.50 34.40
C ALA A 140 30.47 3.20 35.36
N SER A 141 30.02 2.47 36.39
CA SER A 141 29.55 3.00 37.69
C SER A 141 30.76 3.17 38.64
N PRO A 142 30.68 3.64 39.91
CA PRO A 142 29.51 3.97 40.75
C PRO A 142 29.66 5.25 41.63
N THR A 143 28.61 5.60 42.39
CA THR A 143 28.61 5.90 43.86
C THR A 143 27.57 6.97 44.24
N GLY A 144 26.67 6.66 45.18
CA GLY A 144 25.91 7.67 45.93
C GLY A 144 24.49 7.27 46.34
N LEU A 145 24.33 6.77 47.56
CA LEU A 145 23.09 6.31 48.20
C LEU A 145 22.00 7.40 48.32
N THR A 146 20.74 7.06 48.05
CA THR A 146 19.63 7.08 49.02
C THR A 146 18.35 6.51 48.42
N GLN A 147 17.72 5.64 49.20
CA GLN A 147 16.60 4.78 48.89
C GLN A 147 15.27 5.46 49.24
N ARG A 148 14.26 5.37 48.35
CA ARG A 148 12.85 5.10 48.73
C ARG A 148 12.03 4.68 47.51
N ASP A 149 11.35 3.56 47.71
CA ASP A 149 10.63 2.73 46.76
C ASP A 149 9.65 3.47 45.85
N HIS A 150 9.87 3.37 44.55
CA HIS A 150 8.79 3.30 43.57
C HIS A 150 9.13 2.19 42.58
N LEU A 151 8.16 1.30 42.39
CA LEU A 151 8.18 0.15 41.49
C LEU A 151 8.78 0.54 40.14
N THR A 152 10.03 0.14 39.90
CA THR A 152 10.59 0.11 38.57
C THR A 152 9.86 -0.99 37.80
N SER A 153 8.91 -0.57 36.96
CA SER A 153 8.67 -1.30 35.72
C SER A 153 10.04 -1.42 35.05
N THR A 154 10.63 -2.61 35.12
CA THR A 154 11.67 -2.99 34.18
C THR A 154 11.13 -2.66 32.79
N PRO A 155 11.81 -1.85 31.96
CA PRO A 155 11.48 -1.82 30.56
C PRO A 155 11.63 -3.26 30.08
N SER A 156 10.51 -3.87 29.72
CA SER A 156 10.49 -5.08 28.92
C SER A 156 11.49 -4.90 27.79
N PRO A 157 12.27 -5.92 27.40
CA PRO A 157 13.14 -5.79 26.24
C PRO A 157 12.25 -5.34 25.07
N THR A 158 12.46 -4.11 24.59
CA THR A 158 11.80 -3.61 23.40
C THR A 158 12.10 -4.62 22.31
N GLU A 159 11.08 -5.37 21.87
CA GLU A 159 11.26 -6.31 20.78
C GLU A 159 11.77 -5.54 19.57
N PRO A 160 12.70 -6.10 18.79
CA PRO A 160 13.28 -5.37 17.67
C PRO A 160 12.17 -5.04 16.67
N GLU A 161 11.83 -3.76 16.57
CA GLU A 161 10.94 -3.23 15.54
C GLU A 161 11.75 -2.86 14.31
N GLN A 162 11.32 -3.33 13.15
CA GLN A 162 11.86 -2.98 11.85
C GLN A 162 10.92 -2.00 11.16
N LYS A 163 11.48 -1.00 10.48
CA LYS A 163 10.70 0.02 9.77
C LYS A 163 10.48 -0.40 8.32
N TYR A 164 9.23 -0.24 7.87
CA TYR A 164 8.80 -0.55 6.51
C TYR A 164 8.21 0.68 5.86
N LEU A 165 8.57 0.95 4.61
CA LEU A 165 7.87 1.91 3.78
C LEU A 165 6.66 1.24 3.15
N CYS A 166 5.48 1.80 3.38
CA CYS A 166 4.23 1.31 2.81
C CYS A 166 3.92 2.04 1.50
N PHE A 167 3.39 1.31 0.52
CA PHE A 167 2.98 1.89 -0.75
C PHE A 167 1.92 1.03 -1.43
N GLN A 168 1.21 1.63 -2.38
CA GLN A 168 0.15 0.95 -3.13
C GLN A 168 0.72 0.04 -4.21
N MET A 169 0.19 -1.18 -4.25
CA MET A 169 0.52 -2.22 -5.23
C MET A 169 -0.77 -2.71 -5.90
N GLY A 170 -0.85 -2.57 -7.22
CA GLY A 170 -2.09 -2.80 -7.97
C GLY A 170 -3.25 -1.92 -7.50
N LEU A 171 -4.47 -2.31 -7.87
CA LEU A 171 -5.65 -1.51 -7.54
C LEU A 171 -6.09 -1.65 -6.10
N GLU A 172 -5.73 -2.71 -5.38
CA GLU A 172 -6.34 -2.99 -4.08
C GLU A 172 -5.30 -3.23 -3.00
N ASN A 173 -4.08 -3.67 -3.29
CA ASN A 173 -3.14 -4.15 -2.27
C ASN A 173 -2.18 -3.05 -1.79
N THR A 174 -1.70 -3.23 -0.56
CA THR A 174 -0.56 -2.50 -0.01
C THR A 174 0.64 -3.44 0.08
N ALA A 175 1.80 -2.89 -0.22
CA ALA A 175 3.08 -3.56 -0.10
C ALA A 175 4.02 -2.75 0.78
N MET A 176 4.98 -3.46 1.36
CA MET A 176 5.97 -2.95 2.28
C MET A 176 7.37 -3.35 1.81
N LEU A 177 8.32 -2.42 1.95
CA LEU A 177 9.74 -2.68 1.78
C LEU A 177 10.49 -2.22 3.02
N PRO A 178 11.49 -2.98 3.51
CA PRO A 178 12.36 -2.54 4.59
C PRO A 178 12.99 -1.18 4.26
N VAL A 179 12.90 -0.22 5.18
CA VAL A 179 13.46 1.13 4.96
C VAL A 179 14.97 1.07 4.73
N GLU A 180 15.67 0.10 5.35
CA GLU A 180 17.10 -0.12 5.12
C GLU A 180 17.49 -0.48 3.67
N SER A 181 16.54 -0.99 2.87
CA SER A 181 16.76 -1.30 1.45
C SER A 181 16.49 -0.11 0.53
N ILE A 182 16.03 1.02 1.08
CA ILE A 182 15.57 2.19 0.34
C ILE A 182 16.56 3.33 0.51
N GLN A 183 17.08 3.81 -0.61
CA GLN A 183 18.00 4.94 -0.63
C GLN A 183 17.27 6.28 -0.69
N GLU A 184 16.25 6.39 -1.53
CA GLU A 184 15.55 7.66 -1.79
C GLU A 184 14.17 7.39 -2.40
N ILE A 185 13.23 8.33 -2.24
CA ILE A 185 11.96 8.36 -2.98
C ILE A 185 12.00 9.57 -3.91
N LEU A 186 11.85 9.34 -5.20
CA LEU A 186 11.92 10.35 -6.24
C LEU A 186 10.53 10.65 -6.79
N ARG A 187 10.28 11.94 -7.07
CA ARG A 187 9.19 12.38 -7.93
C ARG A 187 9.78 12.74 -9.29
N LEU A 188 9.36 12.03 -10.32
CA LEU A 188 9.93 12.08 -11.65
C LEU A 188 8.89 12.63 -12.62
N GLN A 189 9.31 13.47 -13.56
CA GLN A 189 8.48 13.75 -14.73
C GLN A 189 8.70 12.66 -15.78
N ALA A 190 7.64 12.19 -16.42
CA ALA A 190 7.75 11.16 -17.46
C ALA A 190 8.69 11.58 -18.61
N SER A 191 8.77 12.88 -18.91
CA SER A 191 9.68 13.46 -19.91
C SER A 191 11.16 13.36 -19.56
N GLN A 192 11.51 13.08 -18.31
CA GLN A 192 12.90 12.92 -17.84
C GLN A 192 13.38 11.47 -17.95
N ILE A 193 12.48 10.53 -18.25
CA ILE A 193 12.81 9.12 -18.40
C ILE A 193 13.16 8.87 -19.86
N LEU A 194 14.38 8.39 -20.11
CA LEU A 194 14.82 8.01 -21.43
C LEU A 194 14.42 6.56 -21.70
N SER A 195 13.42 6.37 -22.55
CA SER A 195 13.01 5.04 -23.00
C SER A 195 14.17 4.33 -23.73
N VAL A 196 14.34 3.05 -23.44
CA VAL A 196 15.38 2.21 -24.06
C VAL A 196 14.70 1.28 -25.07
N PRO A 197 15.11 1.27 -26.34
CA PRO A 197 14.54 0.38 -27.35
C PRO A 197 14.67 -1.10 -26.99
N ASP A 198 13.75 -1.92 -27.51
CA ASP A 198 13.77 -3.38 -27.39
C ASP A 198 13.77 -3.95 -25.96
N MET A 199 13.33 -3.14 -24.99
CA MET A 199 13.15 -3.58 -23.61
C MET A 199 11.75 -4.14 -23.33
N PRO A 200 11.61 -5.07 -22.37
CA PRO A 200 10.31 -5.54 -21.91
C PRO A 200 9.44 -4.39 -21.36
N GLU A 201 8.11 -4.56 -21.38
CA GLU A 201 7.14 -3.57 -20.85
C GLU A 201 7.29 -3.28 -19.35
N THR A 202 8.05 -4.09 -18.63
CA THR A 202 8.43 -3.86 -17.22
C THR A 202 9.44 -2.73 -17.08
N VAL A 203 10.23 -2.43 -18.12
CA VAL A 203 11.28 -1.41 -18.08
C VAL A 203 10.73 -0.10 -18.66
N LEU A 204 10.63 0.92 -17.82
CA LEU A 204 10.20 2.25 -18.24
C LEU A 204 11.31 3.02 -18.94
N GLY A 205 12.57 2.76 -18.55
CA GLY A 205 13.75 3.34 -19.17
C GLY A 205 14.85 3.62 -18.15
N ILE A 206 15.68 4.62 -18.45
CA ILE A 206 16.75 5.09 -17.59
C ILE A 206 16.55 6.56 -17.20
N TYR A 207 17.01 6.92 -16.01
CA TYR A 207 16.93 8.26 -15.45
C TYR A 207 18.30 8.71 -14.94
N ASN A 208 18.65 9.99 -15.19
CA ASN A 208 19.89 10.56 -14.67
C ASN A 208 19.69 10.93 -13.19
N TRP A 209 20.20 10.07 -12.33
CA TRP A 209 20.17 10.26 -10.89
C TRP A 209 21.57 10.67 -10.41
N ARG A 210 21.73 11.97 -10.14
CA ARG A 210 22.97 12.60 -9.63
C ARG A 210 24.22 12.34 -10.47
N GLY A 211 24.07 12.22 -11.79
CA GLY A 211 25.17 11.94 -12.72
C GLY A 211 25.40 10.46 -13.00
N GLU A 212 24.66 9.57 -12.33
CA GLU A 212 24.63 8.13 -12.59
C GLU A 212 23.34 7.74 -13.34
N MET A 213 23.40 6.63 -14.08
CA MET A 213 22.23 6.08 -14.77
C MET A 213 21.49 5.13 -13.83
N LEU A 214 20.23 5.47 -13.51
CA LEU A 214 19.33 4.65 -12.72
C LEU A 214 18.31 3.97 -13.64
N TRP A 215 18.23 2.65 -13.59
CA TRP A 215 17.17 1.89 -14.27
C TRP A 215 15.83 2.08 -13.56
N LEU A 216 14.78 2.33 -14.32
CA LEU A 216 13.42 2.48 -13.83
C LEU A 216 12.54 1.35 -14.36
N ILE A 217 11.86 0.66 -13.44
CA ILE A 217 10.93 -0.42 -13.78
C ILE A 217 9.53 -0.16 -13.20
N ASP A 218 8.49 -0.60 -13.88
CA ASP A 218 7.13 -0.67 -13.32
C ASP A 218 7.03 -1.91 -12.41
N LEU A 219 6.85 -1.68 -11.11
CA LEU A 219 6.75 -2.76 -10.13
C LEU A 219 5.52 -3.65 -10.39
N ASN A 220 4.38 -3.09 -10.76
CA ASN A 220 3.17 -3.89 -10.98
C ASN A 220 3.36 -4.84 -12.16
N HIS A 221 3.95 -4.36 -13.26
CA HIS A 221 4.29 -5.21 -14.40
C HIS A 221 5.31 -6.29 -14.02
N LEU A 222 6.33 -5.96 -13.22
CA LEU A 222 7.30 -6.96 -12.76
C LEU A 222 6.62 -8.08 -11.96
N LEU A 223 5.65 -7.71 -11.12
CA LEU A 223 4.89 -8.61 -10.26
C LEU A 223 3.74 -9.34 -10.99
N GLY A 224 3.54 -9.10 -12.29
CA GLY A 224 2.45 -9.69 -13.07
C GLY A 224 1.05 -9.19 -12.69
N ILE A 225 0.98 -8.03 -12.02
CA ILE A 225 -0.26 -7.35 -11.66
C ILE A 225 -0.62 -6.44 -12.84
N GLU A 226 -1.91 -6.41 -13.23
CA GLU A 226 -2.38 -5.47 -14.25
C GLU A 226 -1.90 -4.06 -13.88
N GLY A 227 -1.01 -3.54 -14.72
CA GLY A 227 -0.21 -2.37 -14.40
C GLY A 227 -1.03 -1.09 -14.34
N LEU A 228 -0.32 -0.02 -14.02
CA LEU A 228 -0.79 1.37 -14.12
C LEU A 228 -1.08 1.83 -15.57
N ALA A 229 -1.33 0.89 -16.49
CA ALA A 229 -1.66 1.18 -17.87
C ALA A 229 -3.08 1.74 -17.94
N THR A 230 -3.30 3.03 -17.65
CA THR A 230 -4.41 3.83 -18.20
C THR A 230 -4.43 5.33 -17.80
N ALA A 231 -3.31 5.95 -17.44
CA ALA A 231 -3.23 7.41 -17.56
C ALA A 231 -1.80 7.84 -17.88
N PRO A 232 -1.58 8.78 -18.81
CA PRO A 232 -0.28 9.43 -18.95
C PRO A 232 -0.07 10.28 -17.68
N LEU A 233 0.47 9.65 -16.65
CA LEU A 233 0.87 10.35 -15.45
C LEU A 233 2.11 11.17 -15.80
N GLU A 234 1.95 12.48 -15.92
CA GLU A 234 3.07 13.41 -16.12
C GLU A 234 4.08 13.31 -14.97
N LEU A 235 3.63 12.90 -13.78
CA LEU A 235 4.40 12.72 -12.57
C LEU A 235 4.34 11.28 -12.07
N LEU A 236 5.49 10.68 -11.88
CA LEU A 236 5.69 9.32 -11.37
C LEU A 236 6.39 9.36 -10.01
N THR A 237 6.11 8.37 -9.17
CA THR A 237 6.83 8.15 -7.91
C THR A 237 7.72 6.93 -8.05
N ALA A 238 9.02 7.08 -7.82
CA ALA A 238 9.97 5.98 -7.84
C ALA A 238 10.61 5.80 -6.46
N ILE A 239 10.71 4.55 -6.00
CA ILE A 239 11.49 4.16 -4.82
C ILE A 239 12.83 3.64 -5.33
N VAL A 240 13.94 4.24 -4.88
CA VAL A 240 15.29 3.79 -5.23
C VAL A 240 15.71 2.73 -4.23
N LEU A 241 15.83 1.49 -4.69
CA LEU A 241 16.40 0.39 -3.92
C LEU A 241 17.92 0.37 -4.05
N GLU A 242 18.62 0.13 -2.95
CA GLU A 242 20.06 -0.16 -2.94
C GLU A 242 20.33 -1.43 -2.14
N ILE A 243 20.91 -2.44 -2.79
CA ILE A 243 21.41 -3.65 -2.12
C ILE A 243 22.74 -4.03 -2.75
N ASP A 244 23.75 -4.32 -1.94
CA ASP A 244 25.10 -4.67 -2.39
C ASP A 244 25.66 -3.68 -3.43
N HIS A 245 25.41 -2.37 -3.25
CA HIS A 245 25.76 -1.27 -4.15
C HIS A 245 25.07 -1.30 -5.52
N GLN A 246 24.13 -2.21 -5.77
CA GLN A 246 23.28 -2.22 -6.95
C GLN A 246 22.06 -1.35 -6.70
N ARG A 247 21.76 -0.46 -7.66
CA ARG A 247 20.65 0.49 -7.56
C ARG A 247 19.59 0.24 -8.63
N LEU A 248 18.33 0.33 -8.23
CA LEU A 248 17.18 0.18 -9.10
C LEU A 248 16.06 1.11 -8.63
N GLY A 249 15.49 1.88 -9.54
CA GLY A 249 14.26 2.61 -9.26
C GLY A 249 13.05 1.74 -9.61
N ILE A 250 12.19 1.50 -8.64
CA ILE A 250 10.88 0.88 -8.86
C ILE A 250 9.82 1.97 -8.85
N VAL A 251 9.07 2.08 -9.94
CA VAL A 251 7.96 3.01 -10.06
C VAL A 251 6.73 2.37 -9.42
N VAL A 252 6.13 3.12 -8.51
CA VAL A 252 4.95 2.74 -7.74
C VAL A 252 3.85 3.77 -7.91
N GLN A 253 2.61 3.38 -7.62
CA GLN A 253 1.46 4.28 -7.70
C GLN A 253 1.57 5.44 -6.71
N GLN A 254 1.73 5.07 -5.45
CA GLN A 254 1.70 6.02 -4.36
C GLN A 254 2.44 5.41 -3.17
N VAL A 255 3.37 6.19 -2.62
CA VAL A 255 3.95 5.92 -1.30
C VAL A 255 3.00 6.46 -0.23
N GLU A 256 2.85 5.70 0.85
CA GLU A 256 1.98 6.01 1.97
C GLU A 256 2.83 6.44 3.18
N GLU A 257 2.80 5.67 4.27
CA GLU A 257 3.50 5.97 5.51
C GLU A 257 4.64 4.98 5.80
N ILE A 258 5.44 5.28 6.83
CA ILE A 258 6.43 4.34 7.37
C ILE A 258 5.83 3.73 8.64
N GLU A 259 5.81 2.40 8.70
CA GLU A 259 5.30 1.65 9.84
C GLU A 259 6.41 0.84 10.51
N SER A 260 6.35 0.72 11.84
CA SER A 260 7.22 -0.16 12.62
C SER A 260 6.52 -1.49 12.89
N HIS A 261 7.13 -2.60 12.50
CA HIS A 261 6.60 -3.94 12.73
C HIS A 261 7.66 -4.87 13.29
N ASN A 262 7.25 -5.83 14.12
CA ASN A 262 8.15 -6.87 14.58
C ASN A 262 8.33 -7.91 13.45
N PRO A 263 9.54 -8.11 12.89
CA PRO A 263 9.76 -9.05 11.80
C PRO A 263 9.43 -10.50 12.17
N LYS A 264 9.36 -10.84 13.47
CA LYS A 264 8.91 -12.17 13.92
C LYS A 264 7.42 -12.44 13.68
N GLN A 265 6.62 -11.40 13.45
CA GLN A 265 5.19 -11.54 13.10
C GLN A 265 4.99 -11.86 11.61
N LEU A 266 6.07 -11.80 10.81
CA LEU A 266 6.01 -12.06 9.38
C LEU A 266 5.60 -13.52 9.12
N GLN A 267 4.49 -13.70 8.43
CA GLN A 267 3.99 -15.02 8.06
C GLN A 267 4.61 -15.47 6.74
N SER A 268 4.90 -16.76 6.63
CA SER A 268 5.38 -17.35 5.37
C SER A 268 4.40 -17.08 4.23
N PRO A 269 4.88 -16.71 3.04
CA PRO A 269 4.02 -16.49 1.88
C PRO A 269 3.45 -17.78 1.27
N SER A 270 3.92 -18.95 1.70
CA SER A 270 3.59 -20.23 1.07
C SER A 270 2.09 -20.51 1.03
N GLY A 271 1.57 -20.65 -0.19
CA GLY A 271 0.16 -20.96 -0.45
C GLY A 271 -0.83 -19.80 -0.27
N LEU A 272 -0.34 -18.59 0.03
CA LEU A 272 -1.16 -17.37 0.15
C LEU A 272 -1.21 -16.54 -1.14
N PHE A 273 -0.24 -16.73 -2.03
CA PHE A 273 -0.04 -15.90 -3.21
C PHE A 273 0.06 -16.73 -4.50
N SER A 274 -0.04 -16.07 -5.65
CA SER A 274 0.14 -16.73 -6.93
C SER A 274 1.61 -17.15 -7.12
N PRO A 275 1.91 -18.23 -7.87
CA PRO A 275 3.28 -18.67 -8.12
C PRO A 275 4.18 -17.62 -8.81
N GLN A 276 3.57 -16.62 -9.45
CA GLN A 276 4.27 -15.51 -10.10
C GLN A 276 4.71 -14.45 -9.10
N LEU A 277 3.89 -14.18 -8.08
CA LEU A 277 4.15 -13.16 -7.07
C LEU A 277 5.02 -13.68 -5.94
N GLU A 278 4.83 -14.95 -5.54
CA GLU A 278 5.49 -15.60 -4.41
C GLU A 278 7.02 -15.43 -4.35
N PRO A 279 7.79 -15.49 -5.46
CA PRO A 279 9.24 -15.27 -5.44
C PRO A 279 9.66 -13.87 -4.96
N PHE A 280 8.77 -12.89 -5.07
CA PHE A 280 9.02 -11.50 -4.71
C PHE A 280 8.54 -11.16 -3.30
N ILE A 281 7.96 -12.11 -2.57
CA ILE A 281 7.39 -11.88 -1.25
C ILE A 281 8.32 -12.46 -0.19
N GLU A 282 8.71 -11.63 0.77
CA GLU A 282 9.39 -12.07 1.98
C GLU A 282 8.40 -12.66 2.98
N GLY A 283 7.22 -12.03 3.11
CA GLY A 283 6.10 -12.61 3.82
C GLY A 283 4.89 -11.69 3.91
N TYR A 284 4.01 -11.98 4.87
CA TYR A 284 2.77 -11.24 5.09
C TYR A 284 2.61 -10.82 6.55
N LEU A 285 2.37 -9.52 6.78
CA LEU A 285 2.06 -8.98 8.10
C LEU A 285 0.54 -8.94 8.28
N ARG A 286 0.02 -9.85 9.13
CA ARG A 286 -1.43 -10.01 9.32
C ARG A 286 -2.09 -8.81 9.99
N GLU A 287 -1.40 -8.16 10.94
CA GLU A 287 -1.92 -7.00 11.68
C GLU A 287 -2.04 -5.77 10.75
N ALA A 288 -1.02 -5.52 9.94
CA ALA A 288 -1.01 -4.47 8.92
C ALA A 288 -1.72 -4.84 7.61
N ARG A 289 -2.17 -6.10 7.49
CA ARG A 289 -2.76 -6.69 6.28
C ARG A 289 -1.93 -6.48 5.01
N SER A 290 -0.62 -6.37 5.14
CA SER A 290 0.28 -5.90 4.08
C SER A 290 1.30 -6.96 3.68
N ILE A 291 1.64 -6.96 2.39
CA ILE A 291 2.65 -7.87 1.81
C ILE A 291 4.02 -7.23 2.02
N VAL A 292 4.96 -7.97 2.60
CA VAL A 292 6.37 -7.53 2.67
C VAL A 292 7.09 -8.12 1.47
N LEU A 293 7.59 -7.25 0.59
CA LEU A 293 8.32 -7.63 -0.60
C LEU A 293 9.79 -7.87 -0.29
N ASN A 294 10.39 -8.84 -0.97
CA ASN A 294 11.81 -9.15 -0.91
C ASN A 294 12.59 -8.22 -1.87
N PRO A 295 13.37 -7.25 -1.35
CA PRO A 295 14.08 -6.29 -2.21
C PRO A 295 15.13 -6.95 -3.12
N GLN A 296 15.80 -8.00 -2.61
CA GLN A 296 16.82 -8.74 -3.36
C GLN A 296 16.22 -9.50 -4.54
N ALA A 297 15.04 -10.08 -4.36
CA ALA A 297 14.33 -10.79 -5.43
C ALA A 297 13.95 -9.84 -6.57
N ILE A 298 13.50 -8.62 -6.23
CA ILE A 298 13.17 -7.57 -7.20
C ILE A 298 14.42 -7.17 -8.01
N LEU A 299 15.53 -6.86 -7.33
CA LEU A 299 16.81 -6.50 -7.97
C LEU A 299 17.39 -7.63 -8.83
N THR A 300 17.25 -8.87 -8.39
CA THR A 300 17.74 -10.04 -9.14
C THR A 300 16.93 -10.24 -10.42
N ALA A 301 15.60 -10.13 -10.33
CA ALA A 301 14.72 -10.29 -11.49
C ALA A 301 14.94 -9.18 -12.53
N SER A 302 15.10 -7.93 -12.10
CA SER A 302 15.38 -6.82 -13.02
C SER A 302 16.73 -6.98 -13.72
N THR A 303 17.76 -7.44 -13.01
CA THR A 303 19.10 -7.66 -13.57
C THR A 303 19.09 -8.77 -14.62
N GLN A 304 18.37 -9.88 -14.36
CA GLN A 304 18.23 -10.97 -15.33
C GLN A 304 17.46 -10.55 -16.60
N GLN A 305 16.50 -9.64 -16.49
CA GLN A 305 15.81 -9.08 -17.65
C GLN A 305 16.75 -8.20 -18.49
N ASN A 306 17.52 -7.33 -17.84
CA ASN A 306 18.49 -6.47 -18.52
C ASN A 306 19.58 -7.28 -19.23
N ALA A 307 20.08 -8.35 -18.59
CA ALA A 307 21.14 -9.21 -19.14
C ALA A 307 20.70 -10.07 -20.35
N ARG A 308 19.40 -10.18 -20.63
CA ARG A 308 18.89 -10.92 -21.81
C ARG A 308 18.83 -10.07 -23.08
N VAL A 309 18.98 -8.76 -22.94
CA VAL A 309 18.84 -7.79 -24.05
C VAL A 309 20.22 -7.34 -24.57
N PHE A 310 21.29 -7.59 -23.81
CA PHE A 310 22.69 -7.40 -24.23
C PHE A 310 23.34 -8.73 -24.60
#